data_AF-A0A2E3DNH7-F1
#
_entry.id   AF-A0A2E3DNH7-F1
#
_cell.length_a   1.000
_cell.length_b   1.000
_cell.length_c   1.000
_cell.angle_alpha   90.00
_cell.angle_beta   90.00
_cell.angle_gamma   90.00
#
_symmetry.space_group_name_H-M   'P 1'
#
loop_
_entity.id
_entity.type
_entity.pdbx_description
1 polymer ?
#
loop_
_entity_poly.entity_id
_entity_poly.type
_entity_poly.pdbx_seq_one_letter_code
_entity_poly.pdbx_strand_id
1 'polypeptide(L)'
;MPEVNQKKILFPLLAICVGLLPLVLLEGIFRIFDFASPEQVVDTSSGFNEHQPLFSLNEDETTYLTTRNRALYFGDQTFKSLKPKATYRMFFLGGSTVRGRPFAVDSAFAKWIELELNHRSENTTYESINCGGLSYASFRLTNISREVLNYKPDLLVLATGHNEFLENRTFGLASRQADIRNAMESLRLVVWLRSLIGQDVESFKESSAERLPENVTARLDKESGYASYHWDPEWKQQVTQQYEESLLSIIKQCKSANVPLVLVCLGSNLRDCPPFKSELPPGLSAKDKQAFLTLFDQANKLAEQPEVALHRYEECLQISDQYALLHYRMARTLEQLGNTLLARKHYLLAKDFDICPLRLSERMDNIQRKLAKQYEVPLIDARTALENASTNKIPGYEMYVDHVHPTLEGHQIIAGAIVDNLIENKLVAPELNMDVREYQYLYSNYIQSLPLAFFSNGARRVNWLETWARRNLQLFELEPFDLRGSLAAVHRQLGFDRFEHAHHELDTTLQQYGNISVPVLQLALTFQRQGRYKVARTLLQWLEDNESNEVLLQQIQYARMINAESMGDRGVAILIYDNYFDRLPFEVAANANWREFIPDIWERVKLENQ
;
A
#
# COMPACT_ATOMS: atom_id res chain seq x y z
N MET A 1 54.54 30.99 18.15
CA MET A 1 53.34 30.14 18.38
C MET A 1 53.59 29.37 19.67
N PRO A 2 52.70 29.42 20.68
CA PRO A 2 52.96 28.73 21.93
C PRO A 2 52.82 27.22 21.70
N GLU A 3 53.82 26.45 22.15
CA GLU A 3 53.77 24.99 22.20
C GLU A 3 52.55 24.56 23.03
N VAL A 4 51.56 23.97 22.37
CA VAL A 4 50.47 23.28 23.05
C VAL A 4 51.10 22.11 23.80
N ASN A 5 51.25 22.29 25.11
CA ASN A 5 51.89 21.33 26.01
C ASN A 5 51.11 20.02 25.97
N GLN A 6 51.59 19.03 25.21
CA GLN A 6 50.91 17.76 24.93
C GLN A 6 50.45 17.05 26.21
N LYS A 7 51.17 17.25 27.34
CA LYS A 7 50.81 16.71 28.66
C LYS A 7 49.50 17.26 29.23
N LYS A 8 49.12 18.50 28.92
CA LYS A 8 47.85 19.12 29.37
C LYS A 8 46.62 18.56 28.68
N ILE A 9 46.78 17.94 27.51
CA ILE A 9 45.70 17.28 26.76
C ILE A 9 45.71 15.77 27.01
N LEU A 10 46.90 15.16 27.14
CA LEU A 10 47.07 13.73 27.33
C LEU A 10 46.55 13.23 28.69
N PHE A 11 46.77 13.99 29.76
CA PHE A 11 46.37 13.57 31.12
C PHE A 11 44.84 13.53 31.31
N PRO A 12 44.06 14.54 30.85
CA PRO A 12 42.59 14.46 30.83
C PRO A 12 42.07 13.33 29.95
N LEU A 13 42.66 13.11 28.77
CA LEU A 13 42.28 12.00 27.88
C LEU A 13 42.52 10.64 28.54
N LEU A 14 43.65 10.45 29.21
CA LEU A 14 43.96 9.22 29.93
C LEU A 14 42.98 9.00 31.09
N ALA A 15 42.64 10.06 31.84
CA ALA A 15 41.66 9.99 32.93
C ALA A 15 40.26 9.64 32.40
N ILE A 16 39.85 10.19 31.25
CA ILE A 16 38.60 9.83 30.57
C ILE A 16 38.63 8.35 30.15
N CYS A 17 39.73 7.88 29.54
CA CYS A 17 39.87 6.48 29.13
C CYS A 17 39.80 5.51 30.32
N VAL A 18 40.47 5.84 31.44
CA VAL A 18 40.43 5.03 32.66
C VAL A 18 39.03 5.06 33.28
N GLY A 19 38.35 6.21 33.27
CA GLY A 19 36.98 6.35 33.76
C GLY A 19 35.94 5.59 32.92
N LEU A 20 36.15 5.46 31.61
CA LEU A 20 35.27 4.70 30.71
C LEU A 20 35.60 3.20 30.66
N LEU A 21 36.79 2.79 31.14
CA LEU A 21 37.25 1.39 31.11
C LEU A 21 36.22 0.40 31.74
N PRO A 22 35.59 0.68 32.89
CA PRO A 22 34.59 -0.22 33.45
C PRO A 22 33.36 -0.41 32.55
N LEU A 23 32.93 0.64 31.85
CA LEU A 23 31.79 0.58 30.93
C LEU A 23 32.13 -0.23 29.69
N VAL A 24 33.36 -0.07 29.16
CA VAL A 24 33.86 -0.86 28.03
C VAL A 24 33.99 -2.34 28.41
N LEU A 25 34.52 -2.64 29.59
CA LEU A 25 34.61 -4.00 30.11
C LEU A 25 33.23 -4.62 30.30
N LEU A 26 32.26 -3.86 30.84
CA LEU A 26 30.90 -4.32 31.06
C LEU A 26 30.14 -4.57 29.75
N GLU A 27 30.27 -3.67 28.76
CA GLU A 27 29.77 -3.90 27.40
C GLU A 27 30.43 -5.14 26.76
N GLY A 28 31.73 -5.35 26.98
CA GLY A 28 32.44 -6.54 26.55
C GLY A 28 31.88 -7.83 27.16
N ILE A 29 31.62 -7.82 28.47
CA ILE A 29 30.97 -8.93 29.18
C ILE A 29 29.56 -9.18 28.60
N PHE A 30 28.75 -8.13 28.43
CA PHE A 30 27.39 -8.28 27.87
C PHE A 30 27.41 -8.84 26.45
N ARG A 31 28.39 -8.47 25.63
CA ARG A 31 28.58 -9.05 24.29
C ARG A 31 29.02 -10.51 24.33
N ILE A 32 29.94 -10.87 25.22
CA ILE A 32 30.48 -12.25 25.34
C ILE A 32 29.40 -13.23 25.84
N PHE A 33 28.57 -12.82 26.81
CA PHE A 33 27.59 -13.70 27.46
C PHE A 33 26.15 -13.57 26.93
N ASP A 34 26.02 -12.98 25.76
CA ASP A 34 24.76 -12.64 25.10
C ASP A 34 23.69 -11.91 25.95
N PHE A 35 24.11 -11.11 26.93
CA PHE A 35 23.20 -10.45 27.87
C PHE A 35 22.68 -9.12 27.32
N ALA A 36 21.38 -8.84 27.52
CA ALA A 36 20.70 -7.61 27.10
C ALA A 36 20.90 -7.29 25.61
N SER A 37 20.59 -8.28 24.75
CA SER A 37 20.67 -8.11 23.30
C SER A 37 19.72 -6.99 22.83
N PRO A 38 20.15 -6.09 21.93
CA PRO A 38 19.30 -5.01 21.42
C PRO A 38 18.01 -5.49 20.71
N GLU A 39 17.94 -6.78 20.33
CA GLU A 39 16.76 -7.43 19.76
C GLU A 39 15.61 -7.65 20.77
N GLN A 40 15.90 -7.58 22.08
CA GLN A 40 14.95 -7.88 23.16
C GLN A 40 14.19 -6.64 23.68
N VAL A 41 14.57 -5.44 23.24
CA VAL A 41 13.93 -4.17 23.63
C VAL A 41 13.23 -3.56 22.44
N VAL A 42 12.11 -2.86 22.68
CA VAL A 42 11.35 -2.20 21.62
C VAL A 42 12.27 -1.20 20.92
N ASP A 43 12.38 -1.30 19.60
CA ASP A 43 13.12 -0.31 18.84
C ASP A 43 12.39 1.04 18.91
N THR A 44 12.92 1.93 19.74
CA THR A 44 12.45 3.31 19.91
C THR A 44 12.68 4.15 18.66
N SER A 45 13.47 3.66 17.71
CA SER A 45 13.59 4.25 16.39
C SER A 45 12.65 3.60 15.39
N SER A 46 11.54 2.97 15.78
CA SER A 46 10.50 2.46 14.85
C SER A 46 10.97 1.57 13.69
N GLY A 47 12.03 0.80 13.88
CA GLY A 47 12.64 0.01 12.83
C GLY A 47 13.89 0.63 12.18
N PHE A 48 14.31 1.82 12.63
CA PHE A 48 15.23 2.70 11.89
C PHE A 48 16.66 2.74 12.43
N ASN A 49 16.99 1.94 13.44
CA ASN A 49 18.35 1.85 13.96
C ASN A 49 19.23 1.09 12.96
N GLU A 50 20.17 1.77 12.30
CA GLU A 50 21.10 1.15 11.34
C GLU A 50 21.97 0.04 11.93
N HIS A 51 22.04 -0.05 13.27
CA HIS A 51 22.84 -1.03 14.00
C HIS A 51 22.05 -2.29 14.40
N GLN A 52 20.76 -2.37 14.06
CA GLN A 52 19.92 -3.54 14.33
C GLN A 52 19.46 -4.16 13.00
N PRO A 53 19.77 -5.44 12.73
CA PRO A 53 19.38 -6.07 11.47
C PRO A 53 17.86 -6.28 11.42
N LEU A 54 17.32 -6.29 10.20
CA LEU A 54 15.96 -6.73 9.93
C LEU A 54 15.78 -8.22 10.24
N PHE A 55 16.80 -9.03 9.92
CA PHE A 55 16.77 -10.48 10.15
C PHE A 55 17.87 -10.97 11.09
N SER A 56 17.51 -11.85 12.03
CA SER A 56 18.46 -12.62 12.84
C SER A 56 18.26 -14.11 12.64
N LEU A 57 19.30 -14.88 12.92
CA LEU A 57 19.22 -16.33 12.89
C LEU A 57 18.43 -16.81 14.11
N ASN A 58 17.64 -17.86 13.92
CA ASN A 58 17.07 -18.61 15.01
C ASN A 58 18.16 -19.36 15.81
N GLU A 59 17.78 -19.97 16.94
CA GLU A 59 18.72 -20.61 17.87
C GLU A 59 19.58 -21.72 17.25
N ASP A 60 19.10 -22.38 16.20
CA ASP A 60 19.83 -23.45 15.49
C ASP A 60 20.64 -22.95 14.27
N GLU A 61 20.64 -21.64 14.02
CA GLU A 61 21.34 -20.97 12.90
C GLU A 61 20.93 -21.44 11.49
N THR A 62 19.80 -22.14 11.35
CA THR A 62 19.34 -22.66 10.05
C THR A 62 18.41 -21.71 9.30
N THR A 63 17.78 -20.78 10.01
CA THR A 63 16.66 -19.99 9.50
C THR A 63 16.78 -18.54 9.95
N TYR A 64 16.68 -17.61 9.00
CA TYR A 64 16.51 -16.20 9.29
C TYR A 64 15.05 -15.92 9.64
N LEU A 65 14.83 -15.13 10.68
CA LEU A 65 13.52 -14.66 11.13
C LEU A 65 13.56 -13.14 11.22
N THR A 66 12.42 -12.47 10.99
CA THR A 66 12.33 -11.04 11.32
C THR A 66 12.65 -10.84 12.80
N THR A 67 13.56 -9.94 13.12
CA THR A 67 13.92 -9.64 14.52
C THR A 67 12.70 -9.13 15.30
N ARG A 68 12.59 -9.49 16.59
CA ARG A 68 11.39 -9.22 17.40
C ARG A 68 11.02 -7.74 17.46
N ASN A 69 12.01 -6.86 17.52
CA ASN A 69 11.88 -5.41 17.52
C ASN A 69 11.48 -4.83 16.14
N ARG A 70 11.66 -5.57 15.04
CA ARG A 70 11.28 -5.19 13.66
C ARG A 70 9.94 -5.75 13.21
N ALA A 71 9.51 -6.89 13.77
CA ALA A 71 8.29 -7.61 13.40
C ALA A 71 7.03 -6.73 13.37
N LEU A 72 6.90 -5.79 14.31
CA LEU A 72 5.76 -4.85 14.34
C LEU A 72 5.68 -4.00 13.05
N TYR A 73 6.82 -3.57 12.53
CA TYR A 73 6.94 -2.65 11.39
C TYR A 73 7.00 -3.37 10.05
N PHE A 74 7.62 -4.54 9.96
CA PHE A 74 7.80 -5.26 8.70
C PHE A 74 6.86 -6.47 8.52
N GLY A 75 6.29 -6.97 9.63
CA GLY A 75 5.66 -8.28 9.64
C GLY A 75 6.68 -9.41 9.82
N ASP A 76 6.18 -10.57 10.19
CA ASP A 76 6.99 -11.76 10.35
C ASP A 76 7.35 -12.34 8.98
N GLN A 77 8.62 -12.64 8.77
CA GLN A 77 9.16 -13.31 7.60
C GLN A 77 10.13 -14.38 8.07
N THR A 78 10.29 -15.42 7.26
CA THR A 78 11.21 -16.52 7.53
C THR A 78 11.79 -17.05 6.23
N PHE A 79 13.09 -17.38 6.23
CA PHE A 79 13.75 -18.01 5.08
C PHE A 79 15.02 -18.73 5.51
N LYS A 80 15.43 -19.77 4.76
CA LYS A 80 16.61 -20.57 5.12
C LYS A 80 17.90 -19.77 5.01
N SER A 81 18.78 -19.89 6.00
CA SER A 81 20.10 -19.24 6.02
C SER A 81 20.98 -19.73 4.88
N LEU A 82 21.02 -21.05 4.68
CA LEU A 82 21.57 -21.67 3.49
C LEU A 82 20.50 -21.74 2.39
N LYS A 83 20.63 -20.87 1.39
CA LYS A 83 19.77 -20.88 0.20
C LYS A 83 19.82 -22.24 -0.52
N PRO A 84 18.67 -22.94 -0.69
CA PRO A 84 18.63 -24.18 -1.45
C PRO A 84 18.99 -23.99 -2.93
N LYS A 85 19.54 -25.03 -3.57
CA LYS A 85 20.04 -24.94 -4.96
C LYS A 85 18.96 -24.62 -5.99
N ALA A 86 17.74 -25.12 -5.79
CA ALA A 86 16.61 -24.93 -6.69
C ALA A 86 15.73 -23.71 -6.30
N THR A 87 16.22 -22.83 -5.42
CA THR A 87 15.44 -21.69 -4.93
C THR A 87 15.86 -20.40 -5.61
N TYR A 88 14.87 -19.69 -6.16
CA TYR A 88 15.01 -18.31 -6.63
C TYR A 88 14.48 -17.34 -5.57
N ARG A 89 15.37 -16.59 -4.93
CA ARG A 89 15.12 -15.75 -3.76
C ARG A 89 14.98 -14.28 -4.16
N MET A 90 13.79 -13.71 -3.93
CA MET A 90 13.44 -12.34 -4.26
C MET A 90 13.21 -11.53 -2.98
N PHE A 91 13.79 -10.32 -2.89
CA PHE A 91 13.52 -9.40 -1.79
C PHE A 91 12.73 -8.19 -2.28
N PHE A 92 11.61 -7.90 -1.61
CA PHE A 92 10.71 -6.80 -1.94
C PHE A 92 10.87 -5.66 -0.94
N LEU A 93 11.43 -4.54 -1.37
CA LEU A 93 11.74 -3.39 -0.52
C LEU A 93 10.75 -2.26 -0.77
N GLY A 94 10.26 -1.65 0.31
CA GLY A 94 9.40 -0.48 0.20
C GLY A 94 8.73 -0.05 1.48
N GLY A 95 7.71 0.78 1.32
CA GLY A 95 6.87 1.25 2.42
C GLY A 95 5.76 0.26 2.81
N SER A 96 4.73 0.81 3.47
CA SER A 96 3.55 0.09 3.92
C SER A 96 2.75 -0.56 2.79
N THR A 97 2.79 -0.02 1.58
CA THR A 97 2.25 -0.64 0.37
C THR A 97 2.89 -2.00 0.09
N VAL A 98 4.23 -2.10 0.18
CA VAL A 98 4.94 -3.37 -0.04
C VAL A 98 4.61 -4.36 1.07
N ARG A 99 4.49 -3.89 2.31
CA ARG A 99 4.09 -4.70 3.47
C ARG A 99 2.69 -5.32 3.32
N GLY A 100 1.83 -4.78 2.44
CA GLY A 100 0.43 -5.21 2.31
C GLY A 100 -0.51 -4.57 3.32
N ARG A 101 -0.22 -3.35 3.81
CA ARG A 101 -1.24 -2.60 4.59
C ARG A 101 -2.48 -2.37 3.72
N PRO A 102 -3.69 -2.41 4.31
CA PRO A 102 -4.01 -2.52 5.74
C PRO A 102 -4.07 -3.97 6.27
N PHE A 103 -3.95 -4.95 5.39
CA PHE A 103 -3.98 -6.37 5.71
C PHE A 103 -2.62 -6.81 6.28
N ALA A 104 -1.94 -7.73 5.61
CA ALA A 104 -0.62 -8.22 6.00
C ALA A 104 0.21 -8.62 4.78
N VAL A 105 1.43 -9.09 5.04
CA VAL A 105 2.37 -9.61 4.04
C VAL A 105 1.74 -10.72 3.20
N ASP A 106 0.83 -11.50 3.78
CA ASP A 106 0.09 -12.60 3.15
C ASP A 106 -0.78 -12.15 1.97
N SER A 107 -1.26 -10.91 1.95
CA SER A 107 -2.09 -10.38 0.86
C SER A 107 -1.35 -9.37 -0.02
N ALA A 108 -0.05 -9.17 0.22
CA ALA A 108 0.77 -8.26 -0.56
C ALA A 108 1.11 -8.83 -1.93
N PHE A 109 1.43 -7.96 -2.89
CA PHE A 109 1.81 -8.37 -4.25
C PHE A 109 3.02 -9.32 -4.28
N ALA A 110 3.94 -9.21 -3.31
CA ALA A 110 5.06 -10.13 -3.16
C ALA A 110 4.61 -11.60 -2.96
N LYS A 111 3.52 -11.81 -2.21
CA LYS A 111 2.97 -13.16 -1.97
C LYS A 111 2.24 -13.68 -3.20
N TRP A 112 1.50 -12.82 -3.91
CA TRP A 112 0.83 -13.20 -5.16
C TRP A 112 1.83 -13.62 -6.23
N ILE A 113 2.95 -12.90 -6.37
CA ILE A 113 4.06 -13.28 -7.27
C ILE A 113 4.64 -14.64 -6.90
N GLU A 114 4.86 -14.91 -5.61
CA GLU A 114 5.38 -16.20 -5.15
C GLU A 114 4.43 -17.35 -5.51
N LEU A 115 3.14 -17.19 -5.23
CA LEU A 115 2.13 -18.21 -5.51
C LEU A 115 2.03 -18.50 -7.01
N GLU A 116 1.96 -17.45 -7.82
CA GLU A 116 1.86 -17.59 -9.27
C GLU A 116 3.10 -18.26 -9.88
N LEU A 117 4.30 -17.77 -9.56
CA LEU A 117 5.53 -18.33 -10.14
C LEU A 117 5.76 -19.79 -9.70
N ASN A 118 5.45 -20.14 -8.45
CA ASN A 118 5.54 -21.53 -7.99
C ASN A 118 4.48 -22.43 -8.63
N HIS A 119 3.27 -21.92 -8.89
CA HIS A 119 2.26 -22.70 -9.61
C HIS A 119 2.69 -22.98 -11.06
N ARG A 120 3.45 -22.06 -11.64
CA ARG A 120 3.92 -22.15 -13.02
C ARG A 120 5.29 -22.81 -13.18
N SER A 121 5.88 -23.34 -12.10
CA SER A 121 7.20 -23.94 -12.11
C SER A 121 7.32 -25.26 -11.39
N GLU A 122 8.05 -26.19 -12.02
CA GLU A 122 8.31 -27.53 -11.48
C GLU A 122 9.71 -27.64 -10.87
N ASN A 123 10.70 -26.98 -11.48
CA ASN A 123 12.11 -27.15 -11.12
C ASN A 123 12.66 -26.03 -10.24
N THR A 124 11.96 -24.90 -10.17
CA THR A 124 12.38 -23.72 -9.41
C THR A 124 11.36 -23.43 -8.34
N THR A 125 11.81 -23.33 -7.09
CA THR A 125 11.00 -22.79 -6.00
C THR A 125 11.27 -21.31 -5.87
N TYR A 126 10.25 -20.48 -6.08
CA TYR A 126 10.33 -19.05 -5.85
C TYR A 126 10.04 -18.74 -4.38
N GLU A 127 10.90 -17.92 -3.78
CA GLU A 127 10.79 -17.48 -2.38
C GLU A 127 10.74 -15.94 -2.38
N SER A 128 9.63 -15.35 -1.94
CA SER A 128 9.44 -13.91 -1.85
C SER A 128 9.58 -13.44 -0.39
N ILE A 129 10.63 -12.69 -0.09
CA ILE A 129 10.84 -12.08 1.22
C ILE A 129 10.35 -10.63 1.17
N ASN A 130 9.30 -10.34 1.94
CA ASN A 130 8.71 -9.02 2.05
C ASN A 130 9.46 -8.16 3.08
N CYS A 131 10.18 -7.15 2.60
CA CYS A 131 10.88 -6.14 3.40
C CYS A 131 10.17 -4.79 3.34
N GLY A 132 8.84 -4.78 3.25
CA GLY A 132 8.01 -3.59 3.32
C GLY A 132 7.84 -3.10 4.76
N GLY A 133 8.27 -1.87 5.06
CA GLY A 133 8.19 -1.30 6.41
C GLY A 133 7.11 -0.21 6.54
N LEU A 134 6.44 -0.15 7.69
CA LEU A 134 5.48 0.92 7.99
C LEU A 134 6.16 2.30 7.98
N SER A 135 5.64 3.22 7.16
CA SER A 135 6.16 4.59 7.03
C SER A 135 7.61 4.69 6.54
N TYR A 136 8.16 3.65 5.89
CA TYR A 136 9.53 3.68 5.37
C TYR A 136 9.65 4.53 4.10
N ALA A 137 10.59 5.48 4.13
CA ALA A 137 11.04 6.27 3.00
C ALA A 137 12.32 5.69 2.37
N SER A 138 12.65 6.11 1.14
CA SER A 138 13.72 5.55 0.32
C SER A 138 15.09 5.56 0.99
N PHE A 139 15.40 6.61 1.76
CA PHE A 139 16.72 6.74 2.40
C PHE A 139 16.97 5.65 3.43
N ARG A 140 15.92 5.16 4.10
CA ARG A 140 16.00 4.05 5.06
C ARG A 140 16.12 2.71 4.38
N LEU A 141 15.49 2.57 3.21
CA LEU A 141 15.61 1.38 2.37
C LEU A 141 17.04 1.19 1.85
N THR A 142 17.89 2.23 1.84
CA THR A 142 19.32 2.08 1.49
C THR A 142 20.06 1.16 2.47
N ASN A 143 19.65 1.12 3.74
CA ASN A 143 20.22 0.23 4.75
C ASN A 143 19.67 -1.19 4.64
N ILE A 144 18.35 -1.32 4.43
CA ILE A 144 17.71 -2.62 4.20
C ILE A 144 18.29 -3.28 2.95
N SER A 145 18.48 -2.52 1.86
CA SER A 145 19.15 -2.99 0.64
C SER A 145 20.55 -3.55 0.93
N ARG A 146 21.37 -2.80 1.69
CA ARG A 146 22.71 -3.26 2.06
C ARG A 146 22.69 -4.55 2.88
N GLU A 147 21.74 -4.69 3.78
CA GLU A 147 21.56 -5.89 4.59
C GLU A 147 21.15 -7.09 3.72
N VAL A 148 20.08 -6.95 2.93
CA VAL A 148 19.50 -8.09 2.20
C VAL A 148 20.40 -8.63 1.09
N LEU A 149 21.30 -7.81 0.56
CA LEU A 149 22.31 -8.24 -0.40
C LEU A 149 23.27 -9.30 0.17
N ASN A 150 23.37 -9.42 1.51
CA ASN A 150 24.16 -10.47 2.16
C ASN A 150 23.46 -11.84 2.17
N TYR A 151 22.17 -11.91 1.85
CA TYR A 151 21.36 -13.14 1.93
C TYR A 151 21.21 -13.88 0.60
N LYS A 152 22.12 -13.63 -0.34
CA LYS A 152 22.19 -14.26 -1.68
C LYS A 152 20.89 -14.11 -2.51
N PRO A 153 20.35 -12.89 -2.64
CA PRO A 153 19.18 -12.65 -3.50
C PRO A 153 19.50 -12.95 -4.97
N ASP A 154 18.51 -13.44 -5.72
CA ASP A 154 18.56 -13.46 -7.19
C ASP A 154 17.95 -12.19 -7.79
N LEU A 155 17.10 -11.50 -7.03
CA LEU A 155 16.40 -10.30 -7.47
C LEU A 155 16.05 -9.41 -6.28
N LEU A 156 16.24 -8.10 -6.43
CA LEU A 156 15.63 -7.08 -5.60
C LEU A 156 14.52 -6.36 -6.38
N VAL A 157 13.37 -6.17 -5.73
CA VAL A 157 12.25 -5.38 -6.24
C VAL A 157 12.04 -4.19 -5.32
N LEU A 158 12.15 -2.97 -5.84
CA LEU A 158 12.02 -1.73 -5.07
C LEU A 158 10.76 -0.95 -5.45
N ALA A 159 9.87 -0.71 -4.49
CA ALA A 159 8.67 0.10 -4.65
C ALA A 159 8.57 1.15 -3.52
N THR A 160 8.86 2.42 -3.81
CA THR A 160 8.97 3.48 -2.79
C THR A 160 8.47 4.84 -3.31
N GLY A 161 8.33 5.81 -2.40
CA GLY A 161 8.07 7.22 -2.73
C GLY A 161 6.87 7.88 -2.04
N HIS A 162 5.94 7.11 -1.46
CA HIS A 162 4.79 7.68 -0.73
C HIS A 162 5.18 8.34 0.59
N ASN A 163 6.20 7.81 1.27
CA ASN A 163 6.53 8.17 2.64
C ASN A 163 7.62 9.25 2.75
N GLU A 164 8.08 9.82 1.64
CA GLU A 164 9.27 10.68 1.63
C GLU A 164 9.13 11.91 2.54
N PHE A 165 7.91 12.41 2.71
CA PHE A 165 7.64 13.62 3.48
C PHE A 165 7.07 13.37 4.89
N LEU A 166 6.90 12.11 5.31
CA LEU A 166 6.30 11.79 6.62
C LEU A 166 7.17 12.22 7.82
N GLU A 167 8.48 12.23 7.63
CA GLU A 167 9.45 12.47 8.69
C GLU A 167 9.87 13.94 8.74
N ASN A 168 10.06 14.46 9.95
CA ASN A 168 10.64 15.78 10.15
C ASN A 168 12.15 15.72 9.85
N ARG A 169 12.51 15.92 8.58
CA ARG A 169 13.91 15.90 8.13
C ARG A 169 14.60 17.20 8.51
N THR A 170 15.61 17.12 9.37
CA THR A 170 16.52 18.24 9.64
C THR A 170 17.77 18.07 8.81
N PHE A 171 17.94 18.90 7.79
CA PHE A 171 19.13 18.90 6.95
C PHE A 171 20.23 19.76 7.61
N GLY A 172 21.38 19.17 7.98
CA GLY A 172 22.52 19.87 8.61
C GLY A 172 23.01 19.29 9.95
N LEU A 173 23.63 20.13 10.81
CA LEU A 173 24.37 19.75 12.04
C LEU A 173 23.58 18.89 13.05
N ALA A 174 22.24 18.93 13.03
CA ALA A 174 21.39 18.12 13.91
C ALA A 174 21.35 16.63 13.52
N SER A 175 21.64 16.25 12.27
CA SER A 175 21.71 14.82 11.87
C SER A 175 22.83 14.10 12.62
N ARG A 176 23.97 14.78 12.83
CA ARG A 176 25.14 14.23 13.54
C ARG A 176 24.84 13.88 15.01
N GLN A 177 23.90 14.58 15.65
CA GLN A 177 23.45 14.27 17.01
C GLN A 177 22.52 13.05 17.05
N ALA A 178 21.71 12.83 16.02
CA ALA A 178 20.89 11.63 15.89
C ALA A 178 21.73 10.37 15.65
N ASP A 179 22.80 10.46 14.85
CA ASP A 179 23.73 9.35 14.60
C ASP A 179 24.44 8.91 15.89
N ILE A 180 24.89 9.87 16.72
CA ILE A 180 25.52 9.59 18.02
C ILE A 180 24.51 8.91 18.97
N ARG A 181 23.25 9.35 18.98
CA ARG A 181 22.20 8.73 19.80
C ARG A 181 21.91 7.30 19.36
N ASN A 182 21.76 7.05 18.06
CA ASN A 182 21.50 5.71 17.53
C ASN A 182 22.66 4.75 17.78
N ALA A 183 23.91 5.23 17.67
CA ALA A 183 25.09 4.46 18.03
C ALA A 183 25.11 4.09 19.52
N MET A 184 24.71 5.01 20.42
CA MET A 184 24.56 4.71 21.85
C MET A 184 23.45 3.69 22.12
N GLU A 185 22.36 3.72 21.36
CA GLU A 185 21.25 2.76 21.47
C GLU A 185 21.63 1.34 21.01
N SER A 186 22.75 1.17 20.32
CA SER A 186 23.30 -0.16 19.98
C SER A 186 24.09 -0.83 21.11
N LEU A 187 24.39 -0.10 22.20
CA LEU A 187 25.15 -0.62 23.34
C LEU A 187 24.24 -1.47 24.25
N ARG A 188 24.66 -2.70 24.54
CA ARG A 188 23.91 -3.63 25.41
C ARG A 188 23.73 -3.08 26.82
N LEU A 189 24.67 -2.27 27.29
CA LEU A 189 24.55 -1.58 28.57
C LEU A 189 23.35 -0.62 28.62
N VAL A 190 23.08 0.10 27.51
CA VAL A 190 21.94 1.01 27.40
C VAL A 190 20.62 0.23 27.33
N VAL A 191 20.62 -0.89 26.59
CA VAL A 191 19.49 -1.83 26.49
C VAL A 191 19.13 -2.42 27.86
N TRP A 192 20.14 -2.86 28.62
CA TRP A 192 19.96 -3.39 29.97
C TRP A 192 19.31 -2.36 30.91
N LEU A 193 19.84 -1.13 30.94
CA LEU A 193 19.27 -0.05 31.76
C LEU A 193 17.80 0.25 31.42
N ARG A 194 17.41 0.16 30.14
CA ARG A 194 16.02 0.35 29.71
C ARG A 194 15.11 -0.82 30.11
N SER A 195 15.62 -2.05 30.04
CA SER A 195 14.86 -3.25 30.45
C SER A 195 14.44 -3.19 31.93
N LEU A 196 15.27 -2.60 32.81
CA LEU A 196 14.96 -2.42 34.24
C LEU A 196 13.82 -1.41 34.52
N ILE A 197 13.43 -0.63 33.51
CA ILE A 197 12.38 0.41 33.60
C ILE A 197 11.10 -0.05 32.85
N GLY A 198 11.04 -1.32 32.40
CA GLY A 198 9.82 -1.92 31.83
C GLY A 198 9.52 -1.54 30.37
N GLN A 199 10.55 -1.33 29.54
CA GLN A 199 10.43 -1.07 28.09
C GLN A 199 10.75 -2.30 27.22
N ASP A 200 10.48 -3.50 27.72
CA ASP A 200 10.71 -4.75 27.01
C ASP A 200 9.62 -5.08 25.98
N VAL A 201 9.93 -5.93 25.00
CA VAL A 201 9.02 -6.22 23.88
C VAL A 201 7.75 -6.97 24.32
N GLU A 202 7.82 -7.74 25.41
CA GLU A 202 6.72 -8.60 25.87
C GLU A 202 5.58 -7.78 26.50
N SER A 203 5.93 -6.81 27.36
CA SER A 203 4.99 -5.80 27.87
C SER A 203 4.39 -4.92 26.77
N PHE A 204 5.13 -4.71 25.68
CA PHE A 204 4.65 -3.96 24.50
C PHE A 204 3.72 -4.79 23.59
N LYS A 205 3.95 -6.09 23.44
CA LYS A 205 3.08 -7.00 22.66
C LYS A 205 1.70 -7.18 23.31
N GLU A 206 1.62 -7.25 24.63
CA GLU A 206 0.34 -7.38 25.34
C GLU A 206 -0.50 -6.08 25.31
N SER A 207 0.15 -4.91 25.25
CA SER A 207 -0.53 -3.61 25.17
C SER A 207 -0.83 -3.14 23.73
N SER A 208 -0.13 -3.68 22.72
CA SER A 208 -0.23 -3.25 21.32
C SER A 208 -1.38 -3.86 20.51
N ALA A 209 -2.23 -4.70 21.13
CA ALA A 209 -3.52 -5.05 20.56
C ALA A 209 -4.39 -3.80 20.27
N GLU A 210 -4.10 -2.67 20.94
CA GLU A 210 -4.81 -1.40 20.74
C GLU A 210 -3.92 -0.18 20.43
N ARG A 211 -2.57 -0.22 20.57
CA ARG A 211 -1.69 0.95 20.30
C ARG A 211 -0.30 0.60 19.75
N LEU A 212 0.12 1.28 18.67
CA LEU A 212 1.53 1.34 18.23
C LEU A 212 2.33 2.28 19.16
N PRO A 213 3.67 2.13 19.30
CA PRO A 213 4.48 2.95 20.20
C PRO A 213 4.44 4.45 19.87
N GLU A 214 4.35 5.27 20.92
CA GLU A 214 4.28 6.74 20.92
C GLU A 214 5.59 7.46 20.50
N ASN A 215 6.61 6.72 20.02
CA ASN A 215 7.99 7.19 20.18
C ASN A 215 8.77 7.33 18.86
N VAL A 216 8.17 7.85 17.79
CA VAL A 216 8.91 8.59 16.75
C VAL A 216 8.04 9.78 16.37
N THR A 217 8.63 10.98 16.30
CA THR A 217 7.90 12.14 15.78
C THR A 217 7.80 12.02 14.26
N ALA A 218 6.88 11.18 13.76
CA ALA A 218 6.30 11.49 12.46
C ALA A 218 5.80 12.94 12.56
N ARG A 219 5.88 13.72 11.48
CA ARG A 219 5.40 15.11 11.53
C ARG A 219 3.93 15.17 12.01
N LEU A 220 3.21 14.07 11.78
CA LEU A 220 1.83 13.79 12.16
C LEU A 220 1.62 13.34 13.63
N ASP A 221 2.66 12.88 14.33
CA ASP A 221 2.58 12.43 15.73
C ASP A 221 2.77 13.57 16.74
N LYS A 222 2.99 14.81 16.26
CA LYS A 222 2.81 16.01 17.10
C LYS A 222 1.32 16.20 17.37
N GLU A 223 0.93 16.76 18.53
CA GLU A 223 -0.47 17.08 18.88
C GLU A 223 -1.23 17.87 17.78
N SER A 224 -0.49 18.52 16.87
CA SER A 224 -0.98 19.27 15.72
C SER A 224 -1.26 18.46 14.44
N GLY A 225 -0.83 17.21 14.30
CA GLY A 225 -1.09 16.38 13.11
C GLY A 225 -0.62 17.02 11.80
N TYR A 226 -1.50 17.10 10.79
CA TYR A 226 -1.23 17.80 9.52
C TYR A 226 -0.90 19.28 9.67
N ALA A 227 -1.32 19.92 10.77
CA ALA A 227 -1.10 21.34 10.95
C ALA A 227 0.39 21.69 11.04
N SER A 228 1.26 20.71 11.30
CA SER A 228 2.72 20.84 11.26
C SER A 228 3.30 21.06 9.86
N TYR A 229 2.60 20.70 8.78
CA TYR A 229 3.05 20.91 7.40
C TYR A 229 2.70 22.33 6.95
N HIS A 230 3.64 23.05 6.35
CA HIS A 230 3.40 24.39 5.83
C HIS A 230 4.01 24.54 4.45
N TRP A 231 3.62 25.60 3.76
CA TRP A 231 4.26 26.03 2.52
C TRP A 231 5.78 26.17 2.67
N ASP A 232 6.52 25.18 2.16
CA ASP A 232 7.99 25.13 2.23
C ASP A 232 8.57 24.46 0.96
N PRO A 233 8.74 25.21 -0.15
CA PRO A 233 9.23 24.67 -1.41
C PRO A 233 10.70 24.25 -1.34
N GLU A 234 11.50 24.90 -0.48
CA GLU A 234 12.91 24.58 -0.31
C GLU A 234 13.06 23.22 0.39
N TRP A 235 12.36 23.01 1.50
CA TRP A 235 12.30 21.70 2.15
C TRP A 235 11.79 20.63 1.19
N LYS A 236 10.72 20.91 0.43
CA LYS A 236 10.20 19.98 -0.58
C LYS A 236 11.27 19.57 -1.61
N GLN A 237 12.09 20.52 -2.06
CA GLN A 237 13.20 20.27 -2.97
C GLN A 237 14.30 19.41 -2.33
N GLN A 238 14.68 19.69 -1.08
CA GLN A 238 15.71 18.93 -0.36
C GLN A 238 15.29 17.47 -0.13
N VAL A 239 14.05 17.22 0.28
CA VAL A 239 13.48 15.85 0.40
C VAL A 239 13.53 15.12 -0.93
N THR A 240 13.13 15.81 -2.02
CA THR A 240 13.13 15.23 -3.38
C THR A 240 14.54 14.89 -3.86
N GLN A 241 15.54 15.70 -3.53
CA GLN A 241 16.93 15.41 -3.86
C GLN A 241 17.43 14.17 -3.10
N GLN A 242 17.14 14.06 -1.80
CA GLN A 242 17.52 12.87 -1.03
C GLN A 242 16.85 11.59 -1.56
N TYR A 243 15.62 11.69 -2.08
CA TYR A 243 14.97 10.58 -2.78
C TYR A 243 15.78 10.13 -4.00
N GLU A 244 16.21 11.05 -4.87
CA GLU A 244 17.08 10.75 -6.03
C GLU A 244 18.39 10.08 -5.57
N GLU A 245 19.05 10.63 -4.55
CA GLU A 245 20.30 10.09 -3.98
C GLU A 245 20.11 8.68 -3.40
N SER A 246 18.97 8.42 -2.74
CA SER A 246 18.65 7.12 -2.15
C SER A 246 18.44 6.04 -3.22
N LEU A 247 17.66 6.35 -4.25
CA LEU A 247 17.46 5.43 -5.38
C LEU A 247 18.79 5.12 -6.07
N LEU A 248 19.61 6.15 -6.31
CA LEU A 248 20.92 5.98 -6.91
C LEU A 248 21.84 5.10 -6.03
N SER A 249 21.78 5.25 -4.71
CA SER A 249 22.52 4.40 -3.76
C SER A 249 22.12 2.93 -3.90
N ILE A 250 20.82 2.62 -3.90
CA ILE A 250 20.32 1.24 -4.03
C ILE A 250 20.71 0.64 -5.38
N ILE A 251 20.57 1.38 -6.48
CA ILE A 251 21.00 0.96 -7.82
C ILE A 251 22.49 0.58 -7.82
N LYS A 252 23.35 1.43 -7.24
CA LYS A 252 24.79 1.18 -7.15
C LYS A 252 25.12 -0.02 -6.26
N GLN A 253 24.42 -0.22 -5.15
CA GLN A 253 24.61 -1.38 -4.27
C GLN A 253 24.30 -2.68 -5.02
N CYS A 254 23.16 -2.75 -5.72
CA CYS A 254 22.77 -3.93 -6.50
C CYS A 254 23.76 -4.21 -7.64
N LYS A 255 24.19 -3.18 -8.39
CA LYS A 255 25.21 -3.32 -9.44
C LYS A 255 26.54 -3.86 -8.90
N SER A 256 27.01 -3.33 -7.77
CA SER A 256 28.25 -3.80 -7.14
C SER A 256 28.15 -5.24 -6.63
N ALA A 257 26.97 -5.66 -6.18
CA ALA A 257 26.70 -7.03 -5.74
C ALA A 257 26.38 -8.00 -6.90
N ASN A 258 26.28 -7.50 -8.14
CA ASN A 258 25.82 -8.25 -9.31
C ASN A 258 24.45 -8.91 -9.11
N VAL A 259 23.54 -8.18 -8.47
CA VAL A 259 22.15 -8.61 -8.23
C VAL A 259 21.21 -7.77 -9.10
N PRO A 260 20.36 -8.39 -9.94
CA PRO A 260 19.31 -7.70 -10.66
C PRO A 260 18.42 -6.87 -9.75
N LEU A 261 18.10 -5.64 -10.19
CA LEU A 261 17.16 -4.74 -9.53
C LEU A 261 16.02 -4.45 -10.49
N VAL A 262 14.81 -4.37 -9.94
CA VAL A 262 13.62 -3.88 -10.64
C VAL A 262 13.01 -2.75 -9.82
N LEU A 263 12.64 -1.66 -10.48
CA LEU A 263 11.91 -0.56 -9.88
C LEU A 263 10.41 -0.71 -10.17
N VAL A 264 9.55 -0.44 -9.20
CA VAL A 264 8.10 -0.45 -9.37
C VAL A 264 7.55 0.94 -9.10
N CYS A 265 6.99 1.56 -10.14
CA CYS A 265 6.31 2.84 -10.03
C CYS A 265 4.90 2.64 -9.47
N LEU A 266 4.72 3.00 -8.19
CA LEU A 266 3.43 2.91 -7.51
C LEU A 266 2.48 4.06 -7.91
N GLY A 267 1.19 3.74 -8.04
CA GLY A 267 0.12 4.73 -8.17
C GLY A 267 -0.44 5.17 -6.81
N SER A 268 -1.48 5.99 -6.82
CA SER A 268 -2.21 6.40 -5.61
C SER A 268 -3.68 6.65 -5.93
N ASN A 269 -4.52 6.65 -4.90
CA ASN A 269 -5.91 7.08 -5.01
C ASN A 269 -5.96 8.56 -5.40
N LEU A 270 -6.62 8.84 -6.52
CA LEU A 270 -6.85 10.18 -7.04
C LEU A 270 -8.25 10.66 -6.68
N ARG A 271 -9.25 9.85 -7.03
CA ARG A 271 -10.66 10.24 -7.02
C ARG A 271 -11.21 10.45 -5.62
N ASP A 272 -10.94 9.50 -4.72
CA ASP A 272 -11.51 9.43 -3.38
C ASP A 272 -10.44 9.72 -2.31
N CYS A 273 -9.54 10.65 -2.64
CA CYS A 273 -8.50 11.14 -1.75
C CYS A 273 -8.29 12.65 -1.96
N PRO A 274 -9.07 13.50 -1.26
CA PRO A 274 -8.82 14.93 -1.24
C PRO A 274 -7.41 15.23 -0.70
N PRO A 275 -6.88 16.43 -0.98
CA PRO A 275 -5.61 16.83 -0.40
C PRO A 275 -5.71 16.91 1.12
N PHE A 276 -4.69 16.46 1.82
CA PHE A 276 -4.60 16.46 3.28
C PHE A 276 -4.56 17.89 3.84
N LYS A 277 -3.86 18.80 3.16
CA LYS A 277 -3.80 20.20 3.54
C LYS A 277 -3.62 21.13 2.34
N SER A 278 -4.34 22.26 2.36
CA SER A 278 -4.22 23.33 1.38
C SER A 278 -3.92 24.66 2.08
N GLU A 279 -2.90 25.38 1.60
CA GLU A 279 -2.56 26.73 2.05
C GLU A 279 -2.33 27.60 0.82
N LEU A 280 -2.75 28.87 0.88
CA LEU A 280 -2.38 29.84 -0.15
C LEU A 280 -0.93 30.27 0.04
N PRO A 281 -0.20 30.61 -1.04
CA PRO A 281 1.18 31.08 -0.93
C PRO A 281 1.31 32.26 0.04
N PRO A 282 2.35 32.28 0.92
CA PRO A 282 2.52 33.34 1.90
C PRO A 282 2.70 34.71 1.26
N GLY A 283 3.34 34.76 0.09
CA GLY A 283 3.58 35.99 -0.69
C GLY A 283 2.36 36.58 -1.41
N LEU A 284 1.21 35.90 -1.43
CA LEU A 284 -0.02 36.43 -2.04
C LEU A 284 -0.55 37.62 -1.22
N SER A 285 -0.96 38.70 -1.89
CA SER A 285 -1.43 39.93 -1.22
C SER A 285 -2.69 39.66 -0.38
N ALA A 286 -2.92 40.44 0.67
CA ALA A 286 -4.12 40.28 1.51
C ALA A 286 -5.42 40.45 0.71
N LYS A 287 -5.41 41.37 -0.27
CA LYS A 287 -6.54 41.60 -1.18
C LYS A 287 -6.82 40.37 -2.04
N ASP A 288 -5.78 39.78 -2.64
CA ASP A 288 -5.91 38.63 -3.51
C ASP A 288 -6.30 37.37 -2.74
N LYS A 289 -5.74 37.18 -1.53
CA LYS A 289 -6.18 36.12 -0.61
C LYS A 289 -7.67 36.22 -0.30
N GLN A 290 -8.16 37.42 0.01
CA GLN A 290 -9.58 37.61 0.29
C GLN A 290 -10.44 37.37 -0.95
N ALA A 291 -10.03 37.88 -2.12
CA ALA A 291 -10.73 37.66 -3.38
C ALA A 291 -10.81 36.17 -3.74
N PHE A 292 -9.71 35.43 -3.60
CA PHE A 292 -9.66 33.99 -3.79
C PHE A 292 -10.65 33.27 -2.87
N LEU A 293 -10.59 33.54 -1.56
CA LEU A 293 -11.46 32.87 -0.58
C LEU A 293 -12.94 33.15 -0.83
N THR A 294 -13.28 34.38 -1.24
CA THR A 294 -14.66 34.74 -1.60
C THR A 294 -15.14 34.00 -2.85
N LEU A 295 -14.35 33.98 -3.93
CA LEU A 295 -14.71 33.24 -5.15
C LEU A 295 -14.80 31.74 -4.88
N PHE A 296 -13.87 31.21 -4.08
CA PHE A 296 -13.84 29.81 -3.71
C PHE A 296 -15.08 29.40 -2.90
N ASP A 297 -15.51 30.22 -1.93
CA ASP A 297 -16.74 29.99 -1.18
C ASP A 297 -17.99 30.07 -2.07
N GLN A 298 -18.04 31.01 -3.02
CA GLN A 298 -19.12 31.12 -3.99
C GLN A 298 -19.23 29.87 -4.87
N ALA A 299 -18.10 29.37 -5.39
CA ALA A 299 -18.06 28.15 -6.18
C ALA A 299 -18.61 26.94 -5.41
N ASN A 300 -18.28 26.82 -4.12
CA ASN A 300 -18.73 25.68 -3.30
C ASN A 300 -20.25 25.66 -3.09
N LYS A 301 -20.88 26.84 -3.02
CA LYS A 301 -22.34 26.97 -2.89
C LYS A 301 -23.07 26.61 -4.19
N LEU A 302 -22.35 26.44 -5.28
CA LEU A 302 -22.86 26.10 -6.61
C LEU A 302 -22.62 24.62 -6.96
N ALA A 303 -22.45 23.73 -5.98
CA ALA A 303 -22.16 22.31 -6.21
C ALA A 303 -23.19 21.62 -7.13
N GLU A 304 -24.45 22.03 -7.08
CA GLU A 304 -25.54 21.52 -7.94
C GLU A 304 -25.57 22.15 -9.35
N GLN A 305 -24.64 23.06 -9.66
CA GLN A 305 -24.53 23.77 -10.94
C GLN A 305 -23.08 23.68 -11.45
N PRO A 306 -22.63 22.50 -11.89
CA PRO A 306 -21.21 22.22 -12.12
C PRO A 306 -20.57 23.15 -13.15
N GLU A 307 -21.27 23.57 -14.21
CA GLU A 307 -20.75 24.52 -15.20
C GLU A 307 -20.47 25.89 -14.57
N VAL A 308 -21.36 26.38 -13.71
CA VAL A 308 -21.23 27.68 -13.06
C VAL A 308 -20.17 27.63 -11.96
N ALA A 309 -20.13 26.53 -11.20
CA ALA A 309 -19.09 26.29 -10.20
C ALA A 309 -17.70 26.24 -10.83
N LEU A 310 -17.56 25.53 -11.98
CA LEU A 310 -16.29 25.44 -12.70
C LEU A 310 -15.80 26.82 -13.12
N HIS A 311 -16.67 27.68 -13.66
CA HIS A 311 -16.29 29.04 -14.04
C HIS A 311 -15.76 29.85 -12.84
N ARG A 312 -16.39 29.73 -11.67
CA ARG A 312 -15.90 30.38 -10.43
C ARG A 312 -14.56 29.82 -9.98
N TYR A 313 -14.34 28.51 -10.11
CA TYR A 313 -13.03 27.91 -9.83
C TYR A 313 -11.95 28.36 -10.83
N GLU A 314 -12.29 28.57 -12.10
CA GLU A 314 -11.37 29.12 -13.10
C GLU A 314 -10.96 30.56 -12.76
N GLU A 315 -11.86 31.37 -12.22
CA GLU A 315 -11.54 32.70 -11.69
C GLU A 315 -10.58 32.62 -10.49
N CYS A 316 -10.74 31.62 -9.60
CA CYS A 316 -9.77 31.36 -8.53
C CYS A 316 -8.37 31.04 -9.08
N LEU A 317 -8.28 30.25 -10.16
CA LEU A 317 -6.99 29.93 -10.80
C LEU A 317 -6.27 31.17 -11.34
N GLN A 318 -7.00 32.20 -11.77
CA GLN A 318 -6.38 33.46 -12.21
C GLN A 318 -5.69 34.21 -11.06
N ILE A 319 -6.08 33.94 -9.81
CA ILE A 319 -5.48 34.53 -8.62
C ILE A 319 -4.33 33.68 -8.09
N SER A 320 -4.56 32.36 -7.96
CA SER A 320 -3.55 31.41 -7.51
C SER A 320 -3.89 30.00 -7.96
N ASP A 321 -2.97 29.35 -8.66
CA ASP A 321 -3.01 27.92 -8.98
C ASP A 321 -2.45 27.04 -7.85
N GLN A 322 -1.75 27.62 -6.89
CA GLN A 322 -1.07 26.91 -5.82
C GLN A 322 -1.98 26.63 -4.61
N TYR A 323 -3.17 26.04 -4.86
CA TYR A 323 -4.10 25.63 -3.82
C TYR A 323 -4.69 24.25 -4.12
N ALA A 324 -4.25 23.22 -3.38
CA ALA A 324 -4.56 21.83 -3.72
C ALA A 324 -6.06 21.51 -3.77
N LEU A 325 -6.85 22.02 -2.80
CA LEU A 325 -8.29 21.75 -2.74
C LEU A 325 -9.06 22.39 -3.90
N LEU A 326 -8.56 23.50 -4.47
CA LEU A 326 -9.13 24.07 -5.70
C LEU A 326 -9.04 23.07 -6.84
N HIS A 327 -7.86 22.49 -7.05
CA HIS A 327 -7.68 21.47 -8.08
C HIS A 327 -8.56 20.24 -7.83
N TYR A 328 -8.69 19.76 -6.59
CA TYR A 328 -9.53 18.60 -6.30
C TYR A 328 -11.01 18.85 -6.63
N ARG A 329 -11.55 20.00 -6.24
CA ARG A 329 -12.95 20.35 -6.52
C ARG A 329 -13.19 20.63 -8.00
N MET A 330 -12.24 21.27 -8.68
CA MET A 330 -12.28 21.37 -10.15
C MET A 330 -12.29 19.98 -10.80
N ALA A 331 -11.50 19.04 -10.30
CA ALA A 331 -11.44 17.69 -10.85
C ALA A 331 -12.79 16.98 -10.73
N ARG A 332 -13.43 17.01 -9.56
CA ARG A 332 -14.78 16.45 -9.34
C ARG A 332 -15.81 17.12 -10.26
N THR A 333 -15.78 18.45 -10.35
CA THR A 333 -16.69 19.23 -11.21
C THR A 333 -16.51 18.85 -12.69
N LEU A 334 -15.26 18.73 -13.15
CA LEU A 334 -14.94 18.29 -14.51
C LEU A 334 -15.37 16.83 -14.77
N GLU A 335 -15.26 15.95 -13.78
CA GLU A 335 -15.74 14.56 -13.89
C GLU A 335 -17.27 14.52 -14.01
N GLN A 336 -18.01 15.32 -13.22
CA GLN A 336 -19.47 15.48 -13.35
C GLN A 336 -19.88 15.97 -14.74
N LEU A 337 -19.10 16.87 -15.33
CA LEU A 337 -19.31 17.39 -16.69
C LEU A 337 -18.84 16.41 -17.80
N GLY A 338 -18.37 15.21 -17.44
CA GLY A 338 -17.87 14.22 -18.38
C GLY A 338 -16.49 14.52 -18.98
N ASN A 339 -15.80 15.57 -18.53
CA ASN A 339 -14.47 15.95 -18.99
C ASN A 339 -13.37 15.22 -18.22
N THR A 340 -13.30 13.90 -18.44
CA THR A 340 -12.44 12.98 -17.69
C THR A 340 -10.94 13.27 -17.83
N LEU A 341 -10.50 13.73 -19.01
CA LEU A 341 -9.09 14.04 -19.25
C LEU A 341 -8.63 15.25 -18.41
N LEU A 342 -9.42 16.33 -18.39
CA LEU A 342 -9.11 17.49 -17.55
C LEU A 342 -9.32 17.16 -16.07
N ALA A 343 -10.36 16.40 -15.72
CA ALA A 343 -10.56 15.93 -14.35
C ALA A 343 -9.32 15.21 -13.82
N ARG A 344 -8.79 14.23 -14.56
CA ARG A 344 -7.56 13.51 -14.21
C ARG A 344 -6.37 14.46 -14.00
N LYS A 345 -6.18 15.44 -14.90
CA LYS A 345 -5.11 16.44 -14.77
C LYS A 345 -5.25 17.23 -13.45
N HIS A 346 -6.46 17.67 -13.13
CA HIS A 346 -6.71 18.41 -11.89
C HIS A 346 -6.56 17.53 -10.63
N TYR A 347 -6.94 16.25 -10.66
CA TYR A 347 -6.64 15.33 -9.56
C TYR A 347 -5.13 15.19 -9.30
N LEU A 348 -4.31 15.10 -10.36
CA LEU A 348 -2.85 15.05 -10.22
C LEU A 348 -2.27 16.34 -9.64
N LEU A 349 -2.78 17.51 -10.07
CA LEU A 349 -2.38 18.80 -9.51
C LEU A 349 -2.78 18.91 -8.03
N ALA A 350 -3.96 18.43 -7.64
CA ALA A 350 -4.38 18.39 -6.25
C ALA A 350 -3.44 17.53 -5.39
N LYS A 351 -3.01 16.37 -5.91
CA LYS A 351 -2.01 15.51 -5.26
C LYS A 351 -0.66 16.22 -5.10
N ASP A 352 -0.16 16.87 -6.14
CA ASP A 352 1.18 17.45 -6.14
C ASP A 352 1.28 18.78 -5.38
N PHE A 353 0.21 19.57 -5.36
CA PHE A 353 0.13 20.81 -4.58
C PHE A 353 -0.24 20.60 -3.11
N ASP A 354 -0.53 19.37 -2.70
CA ASP A 354 -0.83 19.05 -1.30
C ASP A 354 0.30 19.54 -0.39
N ILE A 355 -0.06 20.27 0.67
CA ILE A 355 0.89 20.78 1.66
C ILE A 355 1.43 19.62 2.51
N CYS A 356 0.66 18.53 2.63
CA CYS A 356 1.11 17.28 3.24
C CYS A 356 1.22 16.18 2.16
N PRO A 357 2.34 16.13 1.41
CA PRO A 357 2.51 15.24 0.27
C PRO A 357 2.81 13.79 0.70
N LEU A 358 1.77 13.04 1.08
CA LEU A 358 1.85 11.63 1.47
C LEU A 358 1.66 10.66 0.29
N ARG A 359 1.81 11.15 -0.94
CA ARG A 359 1.67 10.40 -2.19
C ARG A 359 2.89 10.67 -3.07
N LEU A 360 3.29 9.71 -3.90
CA LEU A 360 4.38 9.86 -4.85
C LEU A 360 4.05 11.04 -5.79
N SER A 361 4.88 12.07 -5.81
CA SER A 361 4.69 13.26 -6.66
C SER A 361 5.09 12.98 -8.10
N GLU A 362 4.56 13.75 -9.07
CA GLU A 362 4.97 13.60 -10.48
C GLU A 362 6.47 13.88 -10.65
N ARG A 363 7.05 14.78 -9.85
CA ARG A 363 8.50 15.03 -9.86
C ARG A 363 9.31 13.80 -9.43
N MET A 364 8.89 13.10 -8.37
CA MET A 364 9.58 11.89 -7.90
C MET A 364 9.37 10.71 -8.85
N ASP A 365 8.19 10.60 -9.45
CA ASP A 365 7.93 9.62 -10.52
C ASP A 365 8.88 9.83 -11.72
N ASN A 366 9.02 11.07 -12.17
CA ASN A 366 9.97 11.39 -13.25
C ASN A 366 11.43 11.07 -12.88
N ILE A 367 11.83 11.25 -11.61
CA ILE A 367 13.18 10.90 -11.13
C ILE A 367 13.42 9.38 -11.24
N GLN A 368 12.52 8.53 -10.74
CA GLN A 368 12.71 7.08 -10.84
C GLN A 368 12.75 6.61 -12.30
N ARG A 369 11.92 7.18 -13.19
CA ARG A 369 11.92 6.87 -14.63
C ARG A 369 13.23 7.27 -15.31
N LYS A 370 13.74 8.46 -14.98
CA LYS A 370 15.03 8.95 -15.47
C LYS A 370 16.16 8.04 -15.01
N LEU A 371 16.21 7.67 -13.74
CA LEU A 371 17.24 6.78 -13.19
C LEU A 371 17.14 5.37 -13.78
N ALA A 372 15.94 4.81 -13.89
CA ALA A 372 15.71 3.51 -14.53
C ALA A 372 16.31 3.48 -15.94
N LYS A 373 15.99 4.47 -16.77
CA LYS A 373 16.52 4.60 -18.13
C LYS A 373 18.04 4.80 -18.14
N GLN A 374 18.56 5.69 -17.29
CA GLN A 374 19.99 6.02 -17.25
C GLN A 374 20.86 4.84 -16.83
N TYR A 375 20.35 4.00 -15.93
CA TYR A 375 21.10 2.87 -15.38
C TYR A 375 20.67 1.51 -15.95
N GLU A 376 19.78 1.49 -16.96
CA GLU A 376 19.25 0.29 -17.60
C GLU A 376 18.63 -0.69 -16.59
N VAL A 377 17.89 -0.13 -15.64
CA VAL A 377 17.15 -0.90 -14.63
C VAL A 377 15.69 -1.00 -15.10
N PRO A 378 15.08 -2.19 -15.19
CA PRO A 378 13.68 -2.32 -15.54
C PRO A 378 12.79 -1.52 -14.58
N LEU A 379 11.81 -0.81 -15.15
CA LEU A 379 10.80 -0.07 -14.40
C LEU A 379 9.42 -0.62 -14.77
N ILE A 380 8.71 -1.11 -13.76
CA ILE A 380 7.37 -1.67 -13.86
C ILE A 380 6.37 -0.57 -13.51
N ASP A 381 5.51 -0.22 -14.45
CA ASP A 381 4.54 0.86 -14.31
C ASP A 381 3.22 0.36 -13.70
N ALA A 382 3.29 -0.03 -12.43
CA ALA A 382 2.13 -0.47 -11.65
C ALA A 382 1.05 0.62 -11.53
N ARG A 383 1.45 1.89 -11.51
CA ARG A 383 0.55 3.05 -11.61
C ARG A 383 -0.34 2.95 -12.85
N THR A 384 0.26 2.78 -14.03
CA THR A 384 -0.49 2.71 -15.29
C THR A 384 -1.37 1.46 -15.36
N ALA A 385 -0.92 0.33 -14.79
CA ALA A 385 -1.74 -0.89 -14.71
C ALA A 385 -3.03 -0.64 -13.91
N LEU A 386 -2.94 -0.03 -12.73
CA LEU A 386 -4.10 0.31 -11.90
C LEU A 386 -4.97 1.40 -12.52
N GLU A 387 -4.36 2.41 -13.16
CA GLU A 387 -5.12 3.42 -13.90
C GLU A 387 -5.91 2.78 -15.06
N ASN A 388 -5.31 1.90 -15.86
CA ASN A 388 -6.03 1.23 -16.96
C ASN A 388 -7.15 0.31 -16.47
N ALA A 389 -7.04 -0.25 -15.27
CA ALA A 389 -8.09 -1.05 -14.63
C ALA A 389 -9.22 -0.19 -14.02
N SER A 390 -9.01 1.12 -13.87
CA SER A 390 -9.97 2.03 -13.25
C SER A 390 -10.87 2.71 -14.28
N THR A 391 -12.13 2.96 -13.91
CA THR A 391 -13.06 3.73 -14.75
C THR A 391 -12.47 5.10 -15.07
N ASN A 392 -12.54 5.49 -16.35
CA ASN A 392 -11.98 6.74 -16.88
C ASN A 392 -10.47 6.94 -16.64
N LYS A 393 -9.74 5.90 -16.24
CA LYS A 393 -8.33 5.97 -15.82
C LYS A 393 -8.04 6.89 -14.64
N ILE A 394 -9.03 7.05 -13.75
CA ILE A 394 -8.93 7.85 -12.54
C ILE A 394 -9.16 6.92 -11.35
N PRO A 395 -8.13 6.32 -10.73
CA PRO A 395 -8.33 5.37 -9.66
C PRO A 395 -8.91 6.01 -8.39
N GLY A 396 -9.87 5.31 -7.78
CA GLY A 396 -10.49 5.63 -6.51
C GLY A 396 -10.47 4.45 -5.52
N TYR A 397 -11.54 4.33 -4.73
CA TYR A 397 -11.73 3.27 -3.75
C TYR A 397 -11.90 1.87 -4.34
N GLU A 398 -12.10 1.75 -5.64
CA GLU A 398 -12.09 0.48 -6.36
C GLU A 398 -10.68 -0.14 -6.40
N MET A 399 -9.62 0.67 -6.48
CA MET A 399 -8.23 0.19 -6.53
C MET A 399 -7.47 0.40 -5.22
N TYR A 400 -7.94 1.30 -4.36
CA TYR A 400 -7.25 1.66 -3.12
C TYR A 400 -8.20 1.65 -1.93
N VAL A 401 -7.75 1.21 -0.76
CA VAL A 401 -8.59 1.29 0.46
C VAL A 401 -8.49 2.67 1.15
N ASP A 402 -7.46 3.43 0.83
CA ASP A 402 -7.18 4.78 1.32
C ASP A 402 -6.43 5.61 0.26
N HIS A 403 -5.56 6.53 0.66
CA HIS A 403 -4.75 7.36 -0.23
C HIS A 403 -3.72 6.61 -1.10
N VAL A 404 -3.14 5.48 -0.64
CA VAL A 404 -2.03 4.79 -1.33
C VAL A 404 -2.07 3.27 -1.22
N HIS A 405 -2.79 2.71 -0.25
CA HIS A 405 -2.81 1.26 -0.03
C HIS A 405 -3.77 0.59 -1.01
N PRO A 406 -3.30 -0.34 -1.87
CA PRO A 406 -4.15 -1.04 -2.82
C PRO A 406 -5.22 -1.90 -2.12
N THR A 407 -6.33 -2.13 -2.81
CA THR A 407 -7.25 -3.23 -2.50
C THR A 407 -6.56 -4.58 -2.77
N LEU A 408 -7.20 -5.70 -2.43
CA LEU A 408 -6.70 -7.02 -2.83
C LEU A 408 -6.53 -7.12 -4.35
N GLU A 409 -7.49 -6.62 -5.11
CA GLU A 409 -7.41 -6.55 -6.57
C GLU A 409 -6.26 -5.67 -7.02
N GLY A 410 -6.08 -4.50 -6.39
CA GLY A 410 -4.93 -3.66 -6.69
C GLY A 410 -3.61 -4.39 -6.46
N HIS A 411 -3.49 -5.19 -5.40
CA HIS A 411 -2.32 -6.04 -5.17
C HIS A 411 -2.15 -7.15 -6.23
N GLN A 412 -3.24 -7.77 -6.69
CA GLN A 412 -3.22 -8.77 -7.77
C GLN A 412 -2.77 -8.15 -9.11
N ILE A 413 -3.29 -6.97 -9.47
CA ILE A 413 -2.90 -6.25 -10.69
C ILE A 413 -1.42 -5.85 -10.66
N ILE A 414 -0.94 -5.36 -9.51
CA ILE A 414 0.49 -5.06 -9.32
C ILE A 414 1.33 -6.34 -9.49
N ALA A 415 0.89 -7.46 -8.91
CA ALA A 415 1.59 -8.73 -9.01
C ALA A 415 1.67 -9.24 -10.45
N GLY A 416 0.56 -9.23 -11.19
CA GLY A 416 0.53 -9.63 -12.60
C GLY A 416 1.44 -8.77 -13.47
N ALA A 417 1.38 -7.44 -13.32
CA ALA A 417 2.28 -6.52 -14.02
C ALA A 417 3.77 -6.78 -13.67
N ILE A 418 4.06 -7.25 -12.46
CA ILE A 418 5.41 -7.64 -12.08
C ILE A 418 5.81 -8.95 -12.74
N VAL A 419 5.00 -10.01 -12.63
CA VAL A 419 5.29 -11.32 -13.21
C VAL A 419 5.50 -11.22 -14.72
N ASP A 420 4.59 -10.54 -15.44
CA ASP A 420 4.71 -10.33 -16.89
C ASP A 420 6.04 -9.69 -17.25
N ASN A 421 6.42 -8.62 -16.53
CA ASN A 421 7.69 -7.93 -16.79
C ASN A 421 8.91 -8.79 -16.45
N LEU A 422 8.87 -9.57 -15.36
CA LEU A 422 9.97 -10.47 -15.00
C LEU A 422 10.18 -11.55 -16.09
N ILE A 423 9.10 -12.06 -16.68
CA ILE A 423 9.14 -13.03 -17.77
C ILE A 423 9.67 -12.38 -19.06
N GLU A 424 9.13 -11.22 -19.43
CA GLU A 424 9.55 -10.46 -20.62
C GLU A 424 11.05 -10.11 -20.59
N ASN A 425 11.57 -9.74 -19.42
CA ASN A 425 12.97 -9.41 -19.21
C ASN A 425 13.85 -10.63 -18.92
N LYS A 426 13.29 -11.86 -18.98
CA LYS A 426 13.99 -13.12 -18.73
C LYS A 426 14.68 -13.18 -17.36
N LEU A 427 14.13 -12.47 -16.37
CA LEU A 427 14.56 -12.55 -14.98
C LEU A 427 14.01 -13.81 -14.31
N VAL A 428 12.86 -14.28 -14.78
CA VAL A 428 12.25 -15.58 -14.45
C VAL A 428 11.80 -16.28 -15.73
N ALA A 429 11.66 -17.61 -15.68
CA ALA A 429 11.27 -18.42 -16.83
C ALA A 429 10.42 -19.61 -16.39
N PRO A 430 9.17 -19.37 -15.94
CA PRO A 430 8.27 -20.46 -15.57
C PRO A 430 7.96 -21.36 -16.77
N GLU A 431 7.87 -22.66 -16.52
CA GLU A 431 7.70 -23.70 -17.53
C GLU A 431 6.24 -23.84 -18.00
N LEU A 432 5.28 -23.50 -17.13
CA LEU A 432 3.86 -23.68 -17.37
C LEU A 432 3.15 -22.34 -17.63
N ASN A 433 2.12 -22.40 -18.47
CA ASN A 433 1.15 -21.32 -18.59
C ASN A 433 0.11 -21.48 -17.50
N MET A 434 -0.47 -20.36 -17.06
CA MET A 434 -1.58 -20.35 -16.12
C MET A 434 -2.79 -19.76 -16.83
N ASP A 435 -3.90 -20.48 -16.85
CA ASP A 435 -5.17 -19.94 -17.32
C ASP A 435 -5.89 -19.12 -16.23
N VAL A 436 -6.92 -18.37 -16.62
CA VAL A 436 -7.67 -17.50 -15.69
C VAL A 436 -8.31 -18.32 -14.55
N ARG A 437 -8.75 -19.54 -14.82
CA ARG A 437 -9.43 -20.39 -13.82
C ARG A 437 -8.44 -20.92 -12.80
N GLU A 438 -7.25 -21.34 -13.26
CA GLU A 438 -6.14 -21.73 -12.39
C GLU A 438 -5.75 -20.57 -11.47
N TYR A 439 -5.65 -19.35 -12.01
CA TYR A 439 -5.39 -18.15 -11.22
C TYR A 439 -6.42 -17.92 -10.12
N GLN A 440 -7.71 -17.97 -10.48
CA GLN A 440 -8.79 -17.76 -9.51
C GLN A 440 -8.87 -18.86 -8.46
N TYR A 441 -8.66 -20.13 -8.85
CA TYR A 441 -8.66 -21.25 -7.92
C TYR A 441 -7.50 -21.16 -6.93
N LEU A 442 -6.29 -20.89 -7.43
CA LEU A 442 -5.10 -20.68 -6.59
C LEU A 442 -5.34 -19.56 -5.59
N TYR A 443 -5.86 -18.44 -6.06
CA TYR A 443 -6.16 -17.29 -5.21
C TYR A 443 -7.25 -17.60 -4.18
N SER A 444 -8.37 -18.18 -4.61
CA SER A 444 -9.50 -18.45 -3.72
C SER A 444 -9.10 -19.40 -2.60
N ASN A 445 -8.37 -20.47 -2.92
CA ASN A 445 -7.83 -21.40 -1.94
C ASN A 445 -6.90 -20.73 -0.95
N TYR A 446 -6.01 -19.87 -1.44
CA TYR A 446 -5.08 -19.17 -0.57
C TYR A 446 -5.81 -18.19 0.37
N ILE A 447 -6.77 -17.40 -0.12
CA ILE A 447 -7.59 -16.53 0.72
C ILE A 447 -8.39 -17.32 1.76
N GLN A 448 -8.96 -18.46 1.38
CA GLN A 448 -9.68 -19.33 2.32
C GLN A 448 -8.77 -19.93 3.39
N SER A 449 -7.47 -20.05 3.12
CA SER A 449 -6.48 -20.51 4.10
C SER A 449 -6.09 -19.44 5.13
N LEU A 450 -6.41 -18.16 4.87
CA LEU A 450 -6.09 -17.07 5.78
C LEU A 450 -6.94 -17.16 7.06
N PRO A 451 -6.45 -16.60 8.19
CA PRO A 451 -7.21 -16.58 9.44
C PRO A 451 -8.59 -15.92 9.27
N LEU A 452 -9.62 -16.46 9.94
CA LEU A 452 -10.99 -15.94 9.87
C LEU A 452 -11.09 -14.42 10.17
N ALA A 453 -10.25 -13.92 11.08
CA ALA A 453 -10.21 -12.50 11.45
C ALA A 453 -9.36 -11.62 10.52
N PHE A 454 -8.81 -12.14 9.42
CA PHE A 454 -7.85 -11.43 8.57
C PHE A 454 -8.42 -10.12 8.01
N PHE A 455 -9.60 -10.18 7.39
CA PHE A 455 -10.25 -9.02 6.78
C PHE A 455 -10.78 -8.03 7.84
N SER A 456 -11.38 -8.53 8.92
CA SER A 456 -11.85 -7.68 10.02
C SER A 456 -10.69 -6.96 10.73
N ASN A 457 -9.53 -7.60 10.88
CA ASN A 457 -8.30 -6.96 11.34
C ASN A 457 -7.83 -5.84 10.41
N GLY A 458 -7.87 -6.07 9.09
CA GLY A 458 -7.60 -5.04 8.10
C GLY A 458 -8.55 -3.85 8.25
N ALA A 459 -9.85 -4.12 8.40
CA ALA A 459 -10.87 -3.09 8.55
C ALA A 459 -10.66 -2.23 9.81
N ARG A 460 -10.26 -2.84 10.94
CA ARG A 460 -9.92 -2.12 12.17
C ARG A 460 -8.73 -1.19 11.98
N ARG A 461 -7.70 -1.63 11.24
CA ARG A 461 -6.51 -0.81 10.95
C ARG A 461 -6.82 0.38 10.05
N VAL A 462 -7.71 0.20 9.06
CA VAL A 462 -8.19 1.32 8.23
C VAL A 462 -8.96 2.32 9.08
N ASN A 463 -9.91 1.85 9.90
CA ASN A 463 -10.69 2.74 10.77
C ASN A 463 -9.79 3.55 11.72
N TRP A 464 -8.76 2.91 12.28
CA TRP A 464 -7.75 3.59 13.09
C TRP A 464 -6.99 4.65 12.28
N LEU A 465 -6.54 4.30 11.06
CA LEU A 465 -5.82 5.24 10.19
C LEU A 465 -6.68 6.45 9.81
N GLU A 466 -7.95 6.25 9.47
CA GLU A 466 -8.86 7.34 9.12
C GLU A 466 -9.12 8.28 10.30
N THR A 467 -9.25 7.71 11.51
CA THR A 467 -9.39 8.47 12.76
C THR A 467 -8.12 9.26 13.06
N TRP A 468 -6.95 8.61 12.98
CA TRP A 468 -5.64 9.24 13.18
C TRP A 468 -5.38 10.36 12.16
N ALA A 469 -5.70 10.10 10.89
CA ALA A 469 -5.66 11.05 9.79
C ALA A 469 -6.76 12.13 9.88
N ARG A 470 -7.46 12.30 11.00
CA ARG A 470 -8.54 13.29 11.21
C ARG A 470 -9.44 13.47 9.98
N ARG A 471 -9.76 12.38 9.26
CA ARG A 471 -10.53 12.43 8.00
C ARG A 471 -11.93 13.00 8.21
N ASN A 472 -12.38 13.07 9.46
CA ASN A 472 -13.59 13.75 9.92
C ASN A 472 -13.73 15.18 9.37
N LEU A 473 -12.62 15.90 9.18
CA LEU A 473 -12.61 17.26 8.60
C LEU A 473 -12.76 17.27 7.06
N GLN A 474 -12.66 16.11 6.41
CA GLN A 474 -12.72 15.90 4.97
C GLN A 474 -13.86 14.97 4.54
N LEU A 475 -14.72 14.52 5.47
CA LEU A 475 -15.84 13.61 5.15
C LEU A 475 -16.72 14.17 4.03
N PHE A 476 -17.00 15.47 4.07
CA PHE A 476 -17.76 16.15 3.01
C PHE A 476 -17.11 16.01 1.62
N GLU A 477 -15.77 15.99 1.55
CA GLU A 477 -15.05 15.83 0.28
C GLU A 477 -15.05 14.40 -0.25
N LEU A 478 -15.43 13.44 0.60
CA LEU A 478 -15.51 12.02 0.30
C LEU A 478 -16.95 11.56 0.04
N GLU A 479 -17.95 12.40 0.28
CA GLU A 479 -19.34 12.12 -0.08
C GLU A 479 -19.44 11.82 -1.59
N PRO A 480 -19.98 10.64 -1.96
CA PRO A 480 -20.22 10.31 -3.35
C PRO A 480 -21.06 11.36 -4.06
N PHE A 481 -20.64 11.73 -5.28
CA PHE A 481 -21.37 12.69 -6.12
C PHE A 481 -21.99 12.05 -7.37
N ASP A 482 -21.78 10.76 -7.57
CA ASP A 482 -22.29 9.97 -8.67
C ASP A 482 -22.44 8.50 -8.25
N LEU A 483 -23.07 7.70 -9.11
CA LEU A 483 -23.29 6.27 -8.87
C LEU A 483 -21.96 5.50 -8.70
N ARG A 484 -20.91 5.91 -9.42
CA ARG A 484 -19.59 5.29 -9.35
C ARG A 484 -19.02 5.39 -7.93
N GLY A 485 -19.09 6.57 -7.31
CA GLY A 485 -18.62 6.80 -5.95
C GLY A 485 -19.40 5.98 -4.92
N SER A 486 -20.72 5.91 -5.07
CA SER A 486 -21.57 5.12 -4.17
C SER A 486 -21.25 3.62 -4.26
N LEU A 487 -21.06 3.08 -5.47
CA LEU A 487 -20.64 1.69 -5.65
C LEU A 487 -19.19 1.43 -5.21
N ALA A 488 -18.30 2.42 -5.29
CA ALA A 488 -16.94 2.32 -4.75
C ALA A 488 -16.97 2.21 -3.21
N ALA A 489 -17.91 2.87 -2.54
CA ALA A 489 -18.13 2.69 -1.10
C ALA A 489 -18.60 1.26 -0.77
N VAL A 490 -19.53 0.70 -1.54
CA VAL A 490 -19.95 -0.72 -1.44
C VAL A 490 -18.75 -1.65 -1.63
N HIS A 491 -17.98 -1.46 -2.72
CA HIS A 491 -16.77 -2.24 -3.01
C HIS A 491 -15.80 -2.23 -1.83
N ARG A 492 -15.56 -1.06 -1.24
CA ARG A 492 -14.67 -0.89 -0.09
C ARG A 492 -15.15 -1.68 1.12
N GLN A 493 -16.44 -1.68 1.45
CA GLN A 493 -16.98 -2.46 2.57
C GLN A 493 -16.81 -3.98 2.33
N LEU A 494 -17.12 -4.43 1.12
CA LEU A 494 -16.99 -5.84 0.72
C LEU A 494 -15.54 -6.31 0.68
N GLY A 495 -14.59 -5.41 0.36
CA GLY A 495 -13.16 -5.67 0.48
C GLY A 495 -12.72 -6.12 1.88
N PHE A 496 -13.49 -5.78 2.91
CA PHE A 496 -13.28 -6.14 4.32
C PHE A 496 -14.29 -7.14 4.88
N ASP A 497 -15.07 -7.84 4.04
CA ASP A 497 -16.14 -8.76 4.45
C ASP A 497 -17.23 -8.11 5.33
N ARG A 498 -17.45 -6.79 5.19
CA ARG A 498 -18.51 -6.06 5.93
C ARG A 498 -19.83 -6.09 5.18
N PHE A 499 -20.43 -7.29 5.07
CA PHE A 499 -21.63 -7.53 4.26
C PHE A 499 -22.83 -6.68 4.67
N GLU A 500 -23.12 -6.55 5.97
CA GLU A 500 -24.24 -5.73 6.48
C GLU A 500 -24.10 -4.25 6.08
N HIS A 501 -22.89 -3.69 6.22
CA HIS A 501 -22.62 -2.32 5.79
C HIS A 501 -22.75 -2.18 4.28
N ALA A 502 -22.25 -3.14 3.50
CA ALA A 502 -22.38 -3.13 2.06
C ALA A 502 -23.84 -3.18 1.58
N HIS A 503 -24.70 -3.98 2.24
CA HIS A 503 -26.13 -4.01 1.95
C HIS A 503 -26.79 -2.66 2.24
N HIS A 504 -26.47 -2.04 3.39
CA HIS A 504 -27.00 -0.72 3.71
C HIS A 504 -26.60 0.35 2.67
N GLU A 505 -25.34 0.34 2.22
CA GLU A 505 -24.86 1.23 1.17
C GLU A 505 -25.54 0.95 -0.19
N LEU A 506 -25.78 -0.32 -0.52
CA LEU A 506 -26.52 -0.72 -1.74
C LEU A 506 -27.97 -0.22 -1.70
N ASP A 507 -28.67 -0.41 -0.59
CA ASP A 507 -30.06 0.02 -0.42
C ASP A 507 -30.16 1.56 -0.53
N THR A 508 -29.21 2.27 0.08
CA THR A 508 -29.11 3.74 -0.01
C THR A 508 -28.85 4.17 -1.46
N THR A 509 -27.95 3.47 -2.15
CA THR A 509 -27.63 3.74 -3.57
C THR A 509 -28.84 3.47 -4.47
N LEU A 510 -29.57 2.38 -4.25
CA LEU A 510 -30.80 2.04 -4.97
C LEU A 510 -31.87 3.12 -4.80
N GLN A 511 -32.06 3.63 -3.57
CA GLN A 511 -32.99 4.72 -3.30
C GLN A 511 -32.60 6.01 -4.00
N GLN A 512 -31.31 6.31 -4.09
CA GLN A 512 -30.81 7.55 -4.71
C GLN A 512 -30.84 7.51 -6.24
N TYR A 513 -30.43 6.40 -6.85
CA TYR A 513 -30.20 6.32 -8.31
C TYR A 513 -31.23 5.49 -9.07
N GLY A 514 -32.17 4.81 -8.40
CA GLY A 514 -33.11 3.89 -9.05
C GLY A 514 -32.44 2.56 -9.40
N ASN A 515 -32.78 1.93 -10.52
CA ASN A 515 -32.26 0.60 -10.87
C ASN A 515 -30.72 0.62 -11.05
N ILE A 516 -30.02 -0.09 -10.16
CA ILE A 516 -28.56 -0.27 -10.15
C ILE A 516 -28.13 -1.72 -10.42
N SER A 517 -29.01 -2.57 -10.95
CA SER A 517 -28.75 -4.02 -11.07
C SER A 517 -27.57 -4.34 -11.98
N VAL A 518 -27.47 -3.70 -13.15
CA VAL A 518 -26.37 -3.91 -14.09
C VAL A 518 -25.00 -3.58 -13.47
N PRO A 519 -24.78 -2.38 -12.89
CA PRO A 519 -23.49 -2.08 -12.29
C PRO A 519 -23.20 -2.90 -11.02
N VAL A 520 -24.21 -3.33 -10.26
CA VAL A 520 -24.00 -4.27 -9.13
C VAL A 520 -23.64 -5.68 -9.64
N LEU A 521 -24.21 -6.13 -10.75
CA LEU A 521 -23.82 -7.40 -11.40
C LEU A 521 -22.37 -7.34 -11.91
N GLN A 522 -21.93 -6.19 -12.44
CA GLN A 522 -20.54 -5.97 -12.81
C GLN A 522 -19.62 -5.97 -11.58
N LEU A 523 -20.06 -5.41 -10.44
CA LEU A 523 -19.32 -5.48 -9.18
C LEU A 523 -19.19 -6.93 -8.67
N ALA A 524 -20.24 -7.74 -8.80
CA ALA A 524 -20.19 -9.17 -8.47
C ALA A 524 -19.19 -9.91 -9.37
N LEU A 525 -19.16 -9.59 -10.66
CA LEU A 525 -18.19 -10.12 -11.62
C LEU A 525 -16.76 -9.75 -11.23
N THR A 526 -16.51 -8.52 -10.76
CA THR A 526 -15.21 -8.09 -10.25
C THR A 526 -14.75 -8.98 -9.08
N PHE A 527 -15.58 -9.19 -8.06
CA PHE A 527 -15.23 -10.08 -6.94
C PHE A 527 -15.09 -11.56 -7.37
N GLN A 528 -15.85 -12.00 -8.37
CA GLN A 528 -15.68 -13.32 -8.98
C GLN A 528 -14.29 -13.47 -9.63
N ARG A 529 -13.86 -12.48 -10.42
CA ARG A 529 -12.51 -12.44 -11.03
C ARG A 529 -11.40 -12.44 -10.00
N GLN A 530 -11.63 -11.76 -8.88
CA GLN A 530 -10.72 -11.78 -7.75
C GLN A 530 -10.72 -13.11 -6.98
N GLY A 531 -11.50 -14.14 -7.34
CA GLY A 531 -11.58 -15.39 -6.56
C GLY A 531 -12.29 -15.23 -5.19
N ARG A 532 -12.92 -14.08 -4.93
CA ARG A 532 -13.70 -13.76 -3.72
C ARG A 532 -15.16 -14.22 -3.88
N TYR A 533 -15.36 -15.51 -4.15
CA TYR A 533 -16.66 -16.06 -4.55
C TYR A 533 -17.78 -15.83 -3.53
N LYS A 534 -17.47 -15.89 -2.22
CA LYS A 534 -18.45 -15.58 -1.17
C LYS A 534 -18.96 -14.15 -1.26
N VAL A 535 -18.08 -13.20 -1.59
CA VAL A 535 -18.44 -11.79 -1.74
C VAL A 535 -19.30 -11.59 -2.98
N ALA A 536 -18.92 -12.20 -4.10
CA ALA A 536 -19.72 -12.20 -5.33
C ALA A 536 -21.12 -12.79 -5.08
N ARG A 537 -21.21 -13.90 -4.33
CA ARG A 537 -22.48 -14.52 -3.95
C ARG A 537 -23.39 -13.58 -3.17
N THR A 538 -22.85 -12.82 -2.22
CA THR A 538 -23.62 -11.83 -1.45
C THR A 538 -24.27 -10.79 -2.36
N LEU A 539 -23.50 -10.25 -3.32
CA LEU A 539 -24.03 -9.29 -4.31
C LEU A 539 -25.08 -9.91 -5.22
N LEU A 540 -24.86 -11.15 -5.68
CA LEU A 540 -25.80 -11.87 -6.53
C LEU A 540 -27.10 -12.21 -5.78
N GLN A 541 -27.04 -12.45 -4.48
CA GLN A 541 -28.23 -12.64 -3.64
C GLN A 541 -29.00 -11.33 -3.50
N TRP A 542 -28.32 -10.23 -3.18
CA TRP A 542 -28.96 -8.91 -3.11
C TRP A 542 -29.65 -8.55 -4.44
N LEU A 543 -29.03 -8.88 -5.58
CA LEU A 543 -29.62 -8.71 -6.91
C LEU A 543 -30.87 -9.56 -7.13
N GLU A 544 -30.86 -10.83 -6.72
CA GLU A 544 -32.05 -11.69 -6.80
C GLU A 544 -33.22 -11.12 -6.00
N ASP A 545 -32.94 -10.56 -4.83
CA ASP A 545 -33.98 -10.04 -3.92
C ASP A 545 -34.56 -8.69 -4.39
N ASN A 546 -33.84 -7.94 -5.24
CA ASN A 546 -34.17 -6.55 -5.60
C ASN A 546 -34.43 -6.30 -7.10
N GLU A 547 -34.24 -7.29 -7.98
CA GLU A 547 -34.55 -7.16 -9.41
C GLU A 547 -35.89 -7.82 -9.76
N SER A 548 -36.66 -7.18 -10.64
CA SER A 548 -37.97 -7.66 -11.11
C SER A 548 -38.06 -7.82 -12.63
N ASN A 549 -37.07 -7.32 -13.37
CA ASN A 549 -36.97 -7.50 -14.81
C ASN A 549 -36.56 -8.95 -15.15
N GLU A 550 -37.44 -9.68 -15.84
CA GLU A 550 -37.23 -11.09 -16.19
C GLU A 550 -35.93 -11.36 -16.96
N VAL A 551 -35.53 -10.47 -17.88
CA VAL A 551 -34.31 -10.63 -18.68
C VAL A 551 -33.05 -10.45 -17.81
N LEU A 552 -33.05 -9.48 -16.90
CA LEU A 552 -31.94 -9.29 -15.98
C LEU A 552 -31.89 -10.40 -14.94
N LEU A 553 -33.03 -10.89 -14.46
CA LEU A 553 -33.07 -12.05 -13.57
C LEU A 553 -32.48 -13.29 -14.24
N GLN A 554 -32.70 -13.54 -15.53
CA GLN A 554 -31.99 -14.60 -16.28
C GLN A 554 -30.47 -14.43 -16.28
N GLN A 555 -29.98 -13.20 -16.42
CA GLN A 555 -28.53 -12.94 -16.34
C GLN A 555 -27.99 -13.14 -14.92
N ILE A 556 -28.71 -12.68 -13.90
CA ILE A 556 -28.35 -12.85 -12.49
C ILE A 556 -28.32 -14.33 -12.12
N GLN A 557 -29.32 -15.11 -12.52
CA GLN A 557 -29.36 -16.55 -12.26
C GLN A 557 -28.25 -17.30 -13.00
N TYR A 558 -27.91 -16.89 -14.22
CA TYR A 558 -26.75 -17.45 -14.92
C TYR A 558 -25.44 -17.19 -14.14
N ALA A 559 -25.25 -15.96 -13.66
CA ALA A 559 -24.10 -15.61 -12.83
C ALA A 559 -24.08 -16.39 -11.49
N ARG A 560 -25.23 -16.59 -10.85
CA ARG A 560 -25.37 -17.41 -9.64
C ARG A 560 -25.02 -18.87 -9.88
N MET A 561 -25.43 -19.44 -11.01
CA MET A 561 -25.10 -20.81 -11.40
C MET A 561 -23.57 -20.97 -11.55
N ILE A 562 -22.91 -20.04 -12.25
CA ILE A 562 -21.44 -20.02 -12.41
C ILE A 562 -20.74 -19.87 -11.06
N ASN A 563 -21.20 -18.94 -10.21
CA ASN A 563 -20.65 -18.71 -8.89
C ASN A 563 -20.79 -19.95 -7.99
N ALA A 564 -21.96 -20.61 -7.98
CA ALA A 564 -22.20 -21.83 -7.23
C ALA A 564 -21.23 -22.95 -7.63
N GLU A 565 -21.09 -23.20 -8.94
CA GLU A 565 -20.16 -24.22 -9.43
C GLU A 565 -18.69 -23.85 -9.10
N SER A 566 -18.32 -22.57 -9.16
CA SER A 566 -16.98 -22.08 -8.76
C SER A 566 -16.67 -22.32 -7.28
N MET A 567 -17.71 -22.33 -6.43
CA MET A 567 -17.60 -22.62 -5.00
C MET A 567 -17.67 -24.12 -4.68
N GLY A 568 -17.91 -24.99 -5.67
CA GLY A 568 -18.13 -26.43 -5.47
C GLY A 568 -19.56 -26.77 -5.04
N ASP A 569 -20.49 -25.82 -5.03
CA ASP A 569 -21.90 -25.99 -4.65
C ASP A 569 -22.74 -26.47 -5.86
N ARG A 570 -22.32 -27.59 -6.47
CA ARG A 570 -22.93 -28.09 -7.73
C ARG A 570 -24.45 -28.32 -7.63
N GLY A 571 -24.94 -28.75 -6.47
CA GLY A 571 -26.38 -28.91 -6.25
C GLY A 571 -27.17 -27.61 -6.39
N VAL A 572 -26.61 -26.48 -5.95
CA VAL A 572 -27.22 -25.15 -6.13
C VAL A 572 -27.23 -24.75 -7.60
N ALA A 573 -26.13 -25.02 -8.33
CA ALA A 573 -26.07 -24.76 -9.77
C ALA A 573 -27.13 -25.56 -10.55
N ILE A 574 -27.33 -26.84 -10.21
CA ILE A 574 -28.38 -27.70 -10.80
C ILE A 574 -29.78 -27.17 -10.48
N LEU A 575 -30.04 -26.77 -9.24
CA LEU A 575 -31.34 -26.21 -8.87
C LEU A 575 -31.67 -24.94 -9.65
N ILE A 576 -30.68 -24.08 -9.91
CA ILE A 576 -30.86 -22.88 -10.73
C ILE A 576 -31.15 -23.28 -12.20
N TYR A 577 -30.39 -24.24 -12.73
CA TYR A 577 -30.59 -24.79 -14.09
C TYR A 577 -32.02 -25.33 -14.30
N ASP A 578 -32.49 -26.17 -13.37
CA ASP A 578 -33.79 -26.81 -13.48
C ASP A 578 -34.96 -25.84 -13.27
N ASN A 579 -34.85 -24.91 -12.32
CA ASN A 579 -35.96 -24.02 -11.96
C ASN A 579 -36.07 -22.78 -12.84
N TYR A 580 -34.96 -22.33 -13.44
CA TYR A 580 -34.90 -21.02 -14.08
C TYR A 580 -34.66 -21.06 -15.59
N PHE A 581 -34.06 -22.14 -16.07
CA PHE A 581 -33.68 -22.26 -17.49
C PHE A 581 -34.43 -23.39 -18.21
N ASP A 582 -35.37 -24.09 -17.56
CA ASP A 582 -36.13 -25.22 -18.12
C ASP A 582 -35.23 -26.24 -18.84
N ARG A 583 -34.02 -26.43 -18.32
CA ARG A 583 -32.97 -27.27 -18.91
C ARG A 583 -32.49 -26.87 -20.31
N LEU A 584 -32.68 -25.62 -20.70
CA LEU A 584 -32.21 -25.05 -21.96
C LEU A 584 -31.06 -24.06 -21.73
N PRO A 585 -30.01 -24.07 -22.56
CA PRO A 585 -28.96 -23.06 -22.46
C PRO A 585 -29.50 -21.64 -22.64
N PHE A 586 -29.14 -20.74 -21.74
CA PHE A 586 -29.38 -19.30 -21.85
C PHE A 586 -28.08 -18.58 -22.19
N GLU A 587 -27.93 -18.18 -23.44
CA GLU A 587 -26.76 -17.44 -23.91
C GLU A 587 -27.17 -16.07 -24.43
N VAL A 588 -26.63 -15.04 -23.77
CA VAL A 588 -26.67 -13.65 -24.23
C VAL A 588 -25.26 -13.09 -24.18
N ALA A 589 -24.95 -12.14 -25.07
CA ALA A 589 -23.63 -11.52 -25.13
C ALA A 589 -23.19 -10.92 -23.77
N ALA A 590 -24.14 -10.44 -22.96
CA ALA A 590 -23.88 -9.94 -21.60
C ALA A 590 -23.29 -10.98 -20.64
N ASN A 591 -23.54 -12.28 -20.87
CA ASN A 591 -23.04 -13.37 -20.04
C ASN A 591 -21.65 -13.86 -20.44
N ALA A 592 -21.05 -13.34 -21.52
CA ALA A 592 -19.76 -13.81 -22.04
C ALA A 592 -18.67 -13.80 -20.96
N ASN A 593 -18.57 -12.70 -20.20
CA ASN A 593 -17.59 -12.57 -19.12
C ASN A 593 -17.79 -13.57 -17.97
N TRP A 594 -19.01 -14.01 -17.72
CA TRP A 594 -19.30 -15.04 -16.71
C TRP A 594 -19.01 -16.44 -17.23
N ARG A 595 -19.25 -16.68 -18.52
CA ARG A 595 -18.96 -17.96 -19.18
C ARG A 595 -17.47 -18.28 -19.18
N GLU A 596 -16.59 -17.28 -19.23
CA GLU A 596 -15.13 -17.47 -19.18
C GLU A 596 -14.67 -18.34 -18.00
N PHE A 597 -15.38 -18.27 -16.86
CA PHE A 597 -15.03 -19.04 -15.67
C PHE A 597 -15.35 -20.52 -15.82
N ILE A 598 -16.48 -20.85 -16.46
CA ILE A 598 -16.94 -22.24 -16.63
C ILE A 598 -17.61 -22.35 -18.00
N PRO A 599 -16.82 -22.48 -19.09
CA PRO A 599 -17.34 -22.47 -20.46
C PRO A 599 -18.33 -23.60 -20.76
N ASP A 600 -18.18 -24.71 -20.03
CA ASP A 600 -18.92 -25.98 -20.09
C ASP A 600 -19.96 -26.10 -18.96
N ILE A 601 -20.47 -24.97 -18.44
CA ILE A 601 -21.41 -24.98 -17.29
C ILE A 601 -22.67 -25.81 -17.56
N TRP A 602 -23.21 -25.75 -18.78
CA TRP A 602 -24.43 -26.47 -19.14
C TRP A 602 -24.22 -27.99 -19.15
N GLU A 603 -23.08 -28.46 -19.64
CA GLU A 603 -22.70 -29.86 -19.58
C GLU A 603 -22.56 -30.33 -18.14
N ARG A 604 -21.94 -29.51 -17.27
CA ARG A 604 -21.76 -29.84 -15.85
C ARG A 604 -23.07 -29.97 -15.10
N VAL A 605 -24.02 -29.07 -15.29
CA VAL A 605 -25.31 -29.13 -14.57
C VAL A 605 -26.28 -30.17 -15.13
N LYS A 606 -26.08 -30.62 -16.38
CA LYS A 606 -26.96 -31.60 -17.05
C LYS A 606 -26.71 -33.07 -16.64
N LEU A 607 -25.50 -33.40 -16.18
CA LEU A 607 -24.98 -34.77 -16.09
C LEU A 607 -25.52 -35.66 -14.94
N GLU A 608 -26.68 -35.37 -14.34
CA GLU A 608 -27.27 -36.21 -13.26
C GLU A 608 -28.60 -36.91 -13.62
N ASN A 609 -28.98 -36.99 -14.90
CA ASN A 609 -30.00 -37.97 -15.34
C ASN A 609 -29.40 -39.35 -15.71
N GLN A 610 -28.24 -39.73 -15.16
CA GLN A 610 -27.67 -41.09 -15.30
C GLN A 610 -27.40 -41.73 -13.94
#